data_AF-A0A379TLI1-F1
#
_entry.id   AF-A0A379TLI1-F1
#
_cell.length_a   1.000
_cell.length_b   1.000
_cell.length_c   1.000
_cell.angle_alpha   90.00
_cell.angle_beta   90.00
_cell.angle_gamma   90.00
#
_symmetry.space_group_name_H-M   'P 1'
#
loop_
_entity.id
_entity.type
_entity.pdbx_description
1 polymer ?
#
loop_
_entity_poly.entity_id
_entity_poly.type
_entity_poly.pdbx_seq_one_letter_code
_entity_poly.pdbx_strand_id
1 'polypeptide(L)'
;MKNDVISPEFDENGRPLRRIRSFVRRQGRLTKGQEHALENYWPVMGVEFSEAPVDFATLFGREAPVTLEIGFGMGASLVAMAKARPEQNFLALKCIRPASAHVWRPLMKRALKTCASCAMTR
;
A
#
# COMPACT_ATOMS: atom_id res chain seq x y z
N MET A 1 17.11 -3.07 -12.46
CA MET A 1 17.23 -1.92 -13.38
C MET A 1 16.46 -0.78 -12.74
N LYS A 2 17.13 0.12 -12.01
CA LYS A 2 16.51 1.16 -11.16
C LYS A 2 15.54 2.06 -11.95
N ASN A 3 14.26 1.69 -12.00
CA ASN A 3 13.20 2.55 -12.50
C ASN A 3 12.69 3.45 -11.37
N ASP A 4 13.52 4.40 -10.94
CA ASP A 4 12.94 5.64 -10.40
C ASP A 4 12.32 6.36 -11.60
N VAL A 5 11.10 6.88 -11.45
CA VAL A 5 10.38 7.71 -12.45
C VAL A 5 11.19 8.97 -12.88
N ILE A 6 12.39 9.15 -12.30
CA ILE A 6 13.31 10.24 -12.52
C ILE A 6 14.72 9.65 -12.62
N SER A 7 15.14 9.30 -13.83
CA SER A 7 16.55 9.04 -14.13
C SER A 7 17.30 10.38 -14.09
N PRO A 8 18.40 10.52 -13.33
CA PRO A 8 19.21 11.73 -13.39
C PRO A 8 19.90 11.80 -14.75
N GLU A 9 19.62 12.85 -15.51
CA GLU A 9 20.40 13.24 -16.69
C GLU A 9 21.62 14.03 -16.22
N PHE A 10 22.76 13.86 -16.90
CA PHE A 10 24.01 14.52 -16.56
C PHE A 10 24.45 15.42 -17.73
N ASP A 11 25.11 16.54 -17.44
CA ASP A 11 25.77 17.36 -18.45
C ASP A 11 27.07 16.71 -18.96
N GLU A 12 27.71 17.32 -19.95
CA GLU A 12 29.00 16.88 -20.53
C GLU A 12 30.14 16.82 -19.48
N ASN A 13 29.97 17.51 -18.35
CA ASN A 13 30.91 17.54 -17.22
C ASN A 13 30.52 16.58 -16.10
N GLY A 14 29.52 15.71 -16.32
CA GLY A 14 29.05 14.72 -15.35
C GLY A 14 28.26 15.30 -14.18
N ARG A 15 27.74 16.54 -14.29
CA ARG A 15 26.94 17.18 -13.25
C ARG A 15 25.46 16.84 -13.44
N PRO A 16 24.72 16.49 -12.37
CA PRO A 16 23.31 16.15 -12.48
C PRO A 16 22.47 17.37 -12.87
N LEU A 17 21.70 17.25 -13.94
CA LEU A 17 20.79 18.29 -14.41
C LEU A 17 19.56 18.37 -13.48
N ARG A 18 19.39 19.51 -12.81
CA ARG A 18 18.23 19.75 -11.95
C ARG A 18 17.01 20.11 -12.81
N ARG A 19 16.18 19.14 -13.15
CA ARG A 19 14.88 19.39 -13.78
C ARG A 19 13.93 20.14 -12.82
N ILE A 20 13.36 21.25 -13.27
CA ILE A 20 12.23 21.90 -12.58
C ILE A 20 11.05 20.93 -12.60
N ARG A 21 10.42 20.73 -11.44
CA ARG A 21 9.29 19.79 -11.27
C ARG A 21 8.04 20.58 -10.94
N SER A 22 6.93 20.26 -11.61
CA SER A 22 5.60 20.82 -11.33
C SER A 22 4.96 20.22 -10.07
N PHE A 23 5.53 19.14 -9.53
CA PHE A 23 5.06 18.49 -8.32
C PHE A 23 6.22 18.15 -7.37
N VAL A 24 5.90 18.13 -6.08
CA VAL A 24 6.80 17.71 -5.00
C VAL A 24 6.23 16.47 -4.33
N ARG A 25 7.10 15.50 -4.03
CA ARG A 25 6.71 14.30 -3.29
C ARG A 25 6.56 14.69 -1.81
N ARG A 26 5.36 14.56 -1.25
CA ARG A 26 5.13 14.77 0.18
C ARG A 26 5.52 13.50 0.94
N GLN A 27 6.77 13.43 1.39
CA GLN A 27 7.25 12.38 2.30
C GLN A 27 7.21 12.93 3.73
N GLY A 28 6.23 12.49 4.52
CA GLY A 28 6.19 12.76 5.96
C GLY A 28 6.70 11.55 6.75
N ARG A 29 7.20 11.76 7.97
CA ARG A 29 7.58 10.68 8.90
C ARG A 29 6.35 9.92 9.39
N LEU A 30 6.52 8.64 9.73
CA LEU A 30 5.53 7.88 10.49
C LEU A 30 5.32 8.53 11.85
N THR A 31 4.07 8.65 12.28
CA THR A 31 3.74 8.91 13.67
C THR A 31 3.90 7.62 14.48
N LYS A 32 4.22 7.71 15.78
CA LYS A 32 4.37 6.53 16.66
C LYS A 32 3.15 5.60 16.64
N GLY A 33 1.94 6.16 16.54
CA GLY A 33 0.72 5.37 16.48
C GLY A 33 0.54 4.60 15.18
N GLN A 34 1.18 5.01 14.10
CA GLN A 34 1.16 4.33 12.81
C GLN A 34 2.23 3.24 12.72
N GLU A 35 3.43 3.52 13.25
CA GLU A 35 4.52 2.55 13.38
C GLU A 35 4.07 1.35 14.21
N HIS A 36 3.55 1.60 15.41
CA HIS A 36 3.00 0.54 16.27
C HIS A 36 1.91 -0.28 15.56
N ALA A 37 1.09 0.36 14.75
CA ALA A 37 0.00 -0.33 14.09
C ALA A 37 0.45 -1.10 12.84
N LEU A 38 1.50 -0.66 12.15
CA LEU A 38 2.20 -1.50 11.18
C LEU A 38 2.76 -2.75 11.87
N GLU A 39 3.54 -2.58 12.94
CA GLU A 39 4.19 -3.69 13.63
C GLU A 39 3.19 -4.76 14.11
N ASN A 40 2.05 -4.34 14.64
CA ASN A 40 1.07 -5.27 15.22
C ASN A 40 0.08 -5.86 14.21
N TYR A 41 -0.34 -5.09 13.20
CA TYR A 41 -1.42 -5.53 12.30
C TYR A 41 -0.90 -6.04 10.95
N TRP A 42 0.28 -5.61 10.51
CA TRP A 42 0.89 -6.10 9.27
C TRP A 42 1.07 -7.63 9.24
N PRO A 43 1.53 -8.30 10.31
CA PRO A 43 1.71 -9.75 10.28
C PRO A 43 0.43 -10.55 10.03
N VAL A 44 -0.74 -9.99 10.35
CA VAL A 44 -2.04 -10.67 10.25
C VAL A 44 -2.82 -10.25 9.00
N MET A 45 -2.74 -8.97 8.65
CA MET A 45 -3.58 -8.33 7.63
C MET A 45 -2.79 -7.93 6.37
N GLY A 46 -1.46 -7.84 6.49
CA GLY A 46 -0.54 -7.49 5.41
C GLY A 46 -0.44 -8.61 4.38
N VAL A 47 -0.30 -8.21 3.13
CA VAL A 47 0.00 -9.09 2.01
C VAL A 47 1.24 -8.54 1.33
N GLU A 48 2.32 -9.32 1.40
CA GLU A 48 3.57 -9.00 0.71
C GLU A 48 3.39 -9.11 -0.80
N PHE A 49 4.11 -8.27 -1.52
CA PHE A 49 4.11 -8.34 -2.97
C PHE A 49 4.85 -9.59 -3.46
N SER A 50 4.27 -10.25 -4.48
CA SER A 50 4.86 -11.39 -5.18
C SER A 50 4.62 -11.26 -6.68
N GLU A 51 5.51 -11.81 -7.50
CA GLU A 51 5.32 -11.92 -8.96
C GLU A 51 4.24 -12.98 -9.31
N ALA A 52 3.87 -13.86 -8.36
CA ALA A 52 2.85 -14.87 -8.56
C ALA A 52 1.42 -14.29 -8.43
N PRO A 53 0.44 -14.81 -9.20
CA PRO A 53 -0.97 -14.49 -9.00
C PRO A 53 -1.43 -14.82 -7.57
N VAL A 54 -2.29 -13.98 -7.01
CA VAL A 54 -2.83 -14.16 -5.67
C VAL A 54 -3.98 -15.18 -5.71
N ASP A 55 -3.89 -16.23 -4.89
CA ASP A 55 -5.01 -17.11 -4.59
C ASP A 55 -5.88 -16.51 -3.48
N PHE A 56 -7.07 -16.02 -3.85
CA PHE A 56 -8.00 -15.39 -2.92
C PHE A 56 -8.64 -16.37 -1.93
N ALA A 57 -8.89 -17.62 -2.34
CA ALA A 57 -9.51 -18.60 -1.46
C ALA A 57 -8.58 -18.92 -0.28
N THR A 58 -7.30 -19.14 -0.59
CA THR A 58 -6.25 -19.33 0.43
C THR A 58 -6.01 -18.06 1.25
N LEU A 59 -5.95 -16.88 0.61
CA LEU A 59 -5.68 -15.61 1.29
C LEU A 59 -6.75 -15.25 2.33
N PHE A 60 -8.03 -15.47 2.01
CA PHE A 60 -9.15 -15.14 2.90
C PHE A 60 -9.65 -16.34 3.72
N GLY A 61 -9.19 -17.56 3.43
CA GLY A 61 -9.64 -18.80 4.07
C GLY A 61 -11.08 -19.18 3.74
N ARG A 62 -11.66 -18.60 2.67
CA ARG A 62 -13.01 -18.86 2.18
C ARG A 62 -13.19 -18.43 0.73
N GLU A 63 -14.16 -19.03 0.05
CA GLU A 63 -14.63 -18.56 -1.25
C GLU A 63 -15.76 -17.54 -1.07
N ALA A 64 -15.53 -16.32 -1.53
CA ALA A 64 -16.50 -15.23 -1.52
C ALA A 64 -16.10 -14.16 -2.55
N PRO A 65 -17.05 -13.33 -3.03
CA PRO A 65 -16.74 -12.21 -3.93
C PRO A 65 -15.67 -11.29 -3.34
N VAL A 66 -14.70 -10.88 -4.16
CA VAL A 66 -13.58 -10.02 -3.74
C VAL A 66 -13.73 -8.63 -4.32
N THR A 67 -13.73 -7.63 -3.45
CA THR A 67 -13.68 -6.21 -3.84
C THR A 67 -12.26 -5.67 -3.63
N LEU A 68 -11.69 -5.04 -4.66
CA LEU A 68 -10.39 -4.39 -4.61
C LEU A 68 -10.54 -2.86 -4.55
N GLU A 69 -9.98 -2.22 -3.52
CA GLU A 69 -9.90 -0.75 -3.42
C GLU A 69 -8.46 -0.28 -3.60
N ILE A 70 -8.20 0.45 -4.69
CA ILE A 70 -6.89 1.07 -4.98
C ILE A 70 -6.91 2.50 -4.46
N GLY A 71 -5.91 2.86 -3.65
CA GLY A 71 -5.79 4.22 -3.13
C GLY A 71 -6.80 4.54 -2.02
N PHE A 72 -7.08 3.57 -1.14
CA PHE A 72 -8.11 3.64 -0.08
C PHE A 72 -7.93 4.75 0.98
N GLY A 73 -6.95 5.65 0.83
CA GLY A 73 -6.72 6.77 1.73
C GLY A 73 -6.47 6.31 3.16
N MET A 74 -7.36 6.70 4.08
CA MET A 74 -7.39 6.31 5.50
C MET A 74 -8.15 5.01 5.78
N GLY A 75 -8.83 4.44 4.78
CA GLY A 75 -9.57 3.17 4.92
C GLY A 75 -10.94 3.29 5.57
N ALA A 76 -11.43 4.51 5.84
CA ALA A 76 -12.75 4.70 6.44
C ALA A 76 -13.87 4.12 5.56
N SER A 77 -13.82 4.38 4.25
CA SER A 77 -14.77 3.83 3.27
C SER A 77 -14.72 2.30 3.23
N LEU A 78 -13.51 1.77 3.02
CA LEU A 78 -13.21 0.34 3.01
C LEU A 78 -13.74 -0.40 4.25
N VAL A 79 -13.52 0.17 5.44
CA VAL A 79 -14.01 -0.41 6.70
C VAL A 79 -15.52 -0.38 6.80
N ALA A 80 -16.16 0.71 6.37
CA ALA A 80 -17.62 0.79 6.33
C ALA A 80 -18.20 -0.26 5.38
N MET A 81 -17.61 -0.43 4.19
CA MET A 81 -18.02 -1.46 3.22
C MET A 81 -17.83 -2.87 3.76
N ALA A 82 -16.68 -3.17 4.36
CA ALA A 82 -16.39 -4.48 4.95
C ALA A 82 -17.29 -4.82 6.15
N LYS A 83 -17.70 -3.82 6.93
CA LYS A 83 -18.68 -4.01 8.01
C LYS A 83 -20.09 -4.26 7.48
N ALA A 84 -20.48 -3.58 6.40
CA ALA A 84 -21.81 -3.71 5.81
C ALA A 84 -21.99 -5.02 5.02
N ARG A 85 -20.90 -5.62 4.53
CA ARG A 85 -20.92 -6.81 3.66
C ARG A 85 -19.98 -7.91 4.17
N PRO A 86 -20.27 -8.53 5.33
CA PRO A 86 -19.41 -9.57 5.91
C PRO A 86 -19.30 -10.83 5.04
N GLU A 87 -20.22 -11.04 4.11
CA GLU A 87 -20.21 -12.10 3.11
C GLU A 87 -19.17 -11.90 2.01
N GLN A 88 -18.63 -10.69 1.85
CA GLN A 88 -17.62 -10.36 0.83
C GLN A 88 -16.22 -10.21 1.41
N ASN A 89 -15.22 -10.43 0.57
CA ASN A 89 -13.81 -10.22 0.86
C ASN A 89 -13.36 -8.85 0.35
N PHE A 90 -12.50 -8.18 1.11
CA PHE A 90 -12.00 -6.86 0.73
C PHE A 90 -10.47 -6.88 0.70
N LEU A 91 -9.91 -6.50 -0.45
CA LEU A 91 -8.48 -6.28 -0.63
C LEU A 91 -8.23 -4.79 -0.85
N ALA A 92 -7.25 -4.24 -0.15
CA ALA A 92 -6.86 -2.85 -0.28
C ALA A 92 -5.45 -2.74 -0.83
N LEU A 93 -5.26 -1.91 -1.85
CA LEU A 93 -3.94 -1.57 -2.38
C LEU A 93 -3.62 -0.12 -2.07
N LYS A 94 -2.49 0.09 -1.39
CA LYS A 94 -1.94 1.44 -1.20
C LYS A 94 -0.46 1.47 -1.49
N CYS A 95 -0.10 2.28 -2.47
CA CYS A 95 1.28 2.58 -2.78
C CYS A 95 1.83 3.54 -1.71
N ILE A 96 2.44 2.97 -0.67
CA ILE A 96 3.24 3.69 0.33
C ILE A 96 4.70 3.29 0.10
N ARG A 97 5.60 4.27 -0.12
CA ARG A 97 7.03 4.04 0.11
C ARG A 97 7.24 4.07 1.65
N PRO A 98 8.01 3.15 2.25
CA PRO A 98 8.03 2.85 3.69
C PRO A 98 8.10 4.06 4.65
N ALA A 99 8.62 5.20 4.22
CA ALA A 99 8.73 6.40 5.04
C ALA A 99 7.38 7.04 5.46
N SER A 100 6.24 6.74 4.82
CA SER A 100 5.01 7.56 4.95
C SER A 100 3.69 6.76 5.07
N ALA A 101 3.66 5.74 5.92
CA ALA A 101 2.42 5.04 6.30
C ALA A 101 1.56 5.85 7.29
N HIS A 102 0.64 6.66 6.77
CA HIS A 102 -0.24 7.47 7.62
C HIS A 102 -1.42 6.73 8.28
N VAL A 103 -1.56 5.40 8.18
CA VAL A 103 -2.89 4.78 8.29
C VAL A 103 -2.84 3.37 8.84
N TRP A 104 -3.17 3.14 10.13
CA TRP A 104 -3.47 1.79 10.66
C TRP A 104 -4.27 1.76 11.98
N ARG A 105 -5.15 2.73 12.29
CA ARG A 105 -5.74 2.81 13.65
C ARG A 105 -7.18 2.33 13.87
N PRO A 106 -8.00 1.96 12.86
CA PRO A 106 -9.08 1.03 13.18
C PRO A 106 -9.31 -0.01 12.08
N LEU A 107 -8.55 -1.11 12.12
CA LEU A 107 -8.83 -2.30 11.32
C LEU A 107 -9.12 -3.51 12.19
N MET A 108 -10.35 -3.56 12.69
CA MET A 108 -10.93 -4.76 13.28
C MET A 108 -12.17 -5.15 12.49
N LYS A 109 -12.00 -6.10 11.56
CA LYS A 109 -12.84 -7.30 11.36
C LYS A 109 -12.29 -8.20 10.24
N ARG A 110 -12.60 -9.49 10.39
CA ARG A 110 -12.08 -10.73 9.76
C ARG A 110 -11.99 -10.84 8.23
N ALA A 111 -12.24 -9.81 7.45
CA ALA A 111 -12.34 -9.92 5.98
C ALA A 111 -11.54 -8.87 5.20
N LEU A 112 -10.66 -8.12 5.88
CA LEU A 112 -9.80 -7.17 5.20
C LEU A 112 -8.38 -7.70 5.08
N LYS A 113 -7.85 -7.70 3.86
CA LYS A 113 -6.42 -7.86 3.60
C LYS A 113 -5.92 -6.59 2.95
N THR A 114 -4.70 -6.19 3.28
CA THR A 114 -4.10 -4.99 2.72
C THR A 114 -2.74 -5.33 2.15
N CYS A 115 -2.54 -4.97 0.89
CA CYS A 115 -1.26 -5.06 0.24
C CYS A 115 -0.68 -3.65 0.11
N ALA A 116 0.54 -3.49 0.62
CA ALA A 116 1.36 -2.29 0.42
C ALA A 116 2.33 -2.60 -0.72
N SER A 117 1.80 -2.89 -1.90
CA SER A 117 2.67 -2.94 -3.08
C SER A 117 2.91 -1.51 -3.57
N CYS A 118 4.11 -1.02 -3.29
CA CYS A 118 4.77 -0.13 -4.24
C CYS A 118 5.42 -1.09 -5.24
N ALA A 119 4.78 -1.34 -6.38
CA ALA A 119 5.41 -2.10 -7.46
C ALA A 119 6.66 -1.33 -7.93
N MET A 120 7.79 -1.64 -7.30
CA MET A 120 9.13 -1.49 -7.86
C MET A 120 9.60 -2.91 -8.16
N THR A 121 8.96 -3.54 -9.14
CA THR A 121 9.49 -4.72 -9.80
C THR A 121 10.66 -4.30 -10.67
N ARG A 122 11.86 -4.61 -10.15
CA ARG A 122 13.21 -4.61 -10.75
C ARG A 122 13.84 -3.27 -11.09
#